data_AF-A0A836V8P4-F1
#
_entry.id   AF-A0A836V8P4-F1
#
_cell.length_a   1.000
_cell.length_b   1.000
_cell.length_c   1.000
_cell.angle_alpha   90.00
_cell.angle_beta   90.00
_cell.angle_gamma   90.00
#
_symmetry.space_group_name_H-M   'P 1'
#
loop_
_entity.id
_entity.type
_entity.pdbx_description
1 polymer ?
#
loop_
_entity_poly.entity_id
_entity_poly.type
_entity_poly.pdbx_seq_one_letter_code
_entity_poly.pdbx_strand_id
1 'polypeptide(L)'
;MGNEEDDLDGYGYGVFACLMVAKWLKDRNRARDAERFLKIALQQSDALYGESSPESGIVLLDLHDLFQEQSRLDEAEPAWERVRKILISGVGNLRNG
;
A
#
# COMPACT_ATOMS: atom_id res chain seq x y z
N MET A 1 18.39 21.34 18.55
CA MET A 1 19.24 20.14 18.36
C MET A 1 18.35 18.94 18.63
N GLY A 2 17.87 18.16 17.67
CA GLY A 2 17.97 18.21 16.21
C GLY A 2 16.57 18.20 15.61
N ASN A 3 16.48 18.60 14.35
CA ASN A 3 15.23 18.65 13.60
C ASN A 3 14.73 17.22 13.38
N GLU A 4 13.49 16.93 13.78
CA GLU A 4 12.72 15.74 13.40
C GLU A 4 12.18 15.93 11.95
N GLU A 5 13.02 16.37 11.02
CA GLU A 5 12.62 16.77 9.66
C GLU A 5 12.92 15.71 8.57
N ASP A 6 13.49 14.55 8.89
CA ASP A 6 13.97 13.60 7.84
C ASP A 6 13.70 12.11 8.14
N ASP A 7 12.65 11.77 8.91
CA ASP A 7 12.13 10.38 9.03
C ASP A 7 11.19 10.01 7.86
N LEU A 8 11.45 10.57 6.68
CA LEU A 8 11.17 9.89 5.42
C LEU A 8 12.49 9.26 4.97
N ASP A 9 12.98 8.34 5.80
CA ASP A 9 14.10 7.47 5.51
C ASP A 9 13.95 6.93 4.09
N GLY A 10 15.06 6.89 3.34
CA GLY A 10 15.12 6.57 1.91
C GLY A 10 14.38 5.30 1.45
N TYR A 11 13.88 4.51 2.38
CA TYR A 11 13.02 3.34 2.20
C TYR A 11 11.54 3.67 1.92
N GLY A 12 10.99 4.76 2.48
CA GLY A 12 9.63 5.21 2.17
C GLY A 12 9.47 5.63 0.70
N TYR A 13 10.52 6.26 0.15
CA TYR A 13 10.63 6.56 -1.29
C TYR A 13 10.58 5.29 -2.15
N GLY A 14 11.07 4.15 -1.66
CA GLY A 14 11.03 2.87 -2.35
C GLY A 14 9.60 2.36 -2.54
N VAL A 15 8.80 2.37 -1.46
CA VAL A 15 7.38 2.00 -1.52
C VAL A 15 6.62 2.95 -2.44
N PHE A 16 6.86 4.26 -2.33
CA PHE A 16 6.22 5.26 -3.17
C PHE A 16 6.58 5.11 -4.65
N ALA A 17 7.85 4.82 -4.95
CA ALA A 17 8.30 4.53 -6.31
C ALA A 17 7.64 3.27 -6.87
N CYS A 18 7.50 2.21 -6.08
CA CYS A 18 6.79 1.00 -6.50
C CYS A 18 5.32 1.27 -6.82
N LEU A 19 4.64 2.11 -6.03
CA LEU A 19 3.25 2.52 -6.29
C LEU A 19 3.14 3.32 -7.60
N MET A 20 4.04 4.26 -7.83
CA MET A 20 4.07 5.03 -9.08
C MET A 20 4.32 4.15 -10.31
N VAL A 21 5.25 3.19 -10.20
CA VAL A 21 5.54 2.21 -11.26
C VAL A 21 4.34 1.30 -11.51
N ALA A 22 3.67 0.84 -10.46
CA ALA A 22 2.48 0.00 -10.59
C ALA A 22 1.34 0.73 -11.32
N LYS A 23 1.08 1.99 -11.00
CA LYS A 23 0.08 2.83 -11.70
C LYS A 23 0.42 2.99 -13.18
N TRP A 24 1.68 3.31 -13.47
CA TRP A 24 2.17 3.45 -14.85
C TRP A 24 2.10 2.14 -15.66
N LEU A 25 2.28 0.99 -15.01
CA LEU A 25 2.13 -0.34 -15.61
C LEU A 25 0.66 -0.68 -15.86
N LYS A 26 -0.24 -0.27 -14.96
CA LYS A 26 -1.69 -0.43 -15.10
C LYS A 26 -2.21 0.28 -16.35
N ASP A 27 -1.77 1.52 -16.57
CA ASP A 27 -2.11 2.32 -17.76
C ASP A 27 -1.66 1.67 -19.08
N ARG A 28 -0.63 0.81 -19.03
CA ARG A 28 -0.12 0.05 -20.19
C ARG A 28 -0.72 -1.34 -20.32
N ASN A 29 -1.77 -1.63 -19.58
CA ASN A 29 -2.42 -2.95 -19.56
C ASN A 29 -1.45 -4.08 -19.11
N ARG A 30 -0.39 -3.74 -18.35
CA ARG A 30 0.59 -4.67 -17.79
C ARG A 30 0.25 -5.00 -16.33
N ALA A 31 -0.99 -5.39 -16.11
CA ALA A 31 -1.55 -5.59 -14.78
C ALA A 31 -0.80 -6.66 -13.96
N ARG A 32 -0.30 -7.73 -14.59
CA ARG A 32 0.49 -8.77 -13.89
C ARG A 32 1.83 -8.27 -13.37
N ASP A 33 2.49 -7.37 -14.10
CA ASP A 33 3.74 -6.78 -13.64
C ASP A 33 3.48 -5.81 -12.49
N ALA A 34 2.41 -5.00 -12.61
CA ALA A 34 1.97 -4.09 -11.54
C ALA A 34 1.70 -4.86 -10.23
N GLU A 35 0.96 -5.98 -10.30
CA GLU A 35 0.66 -6.84 -9.16
C GLU A 35 1.93 -7.31 -8.44
N ARG A 36 2.95 -7.73 -9.21
CA ARG A 36 4.22 -8.19 -8.65
C ARG A 36 4.94 -7.09 -7.90
N PHE A 37 4.98 -5.87 -8.45
CA PHE A 37 5.61 -4.73 -7.79
C PHE A 37 4.86 -4.32 -6.53
N LEU A 38 3.52 -4.31 -6.56
CA LEU A 38 2.71 -3.99 -5.39
C LEU A 38 2.86 -5.04 -4.27
N LYS A 39 2.96 -6.34 -4.60
CA LYS A 39 3.21 -7.38 -3.59
C LYS A 39 4.58 -7.22 -2.91
N ILE A 40 5.61 -6.83 -3.67
CA ILE A 40 6.94 -6.54 -3.10
C ILE A 40 6.87 -5.30 -2.21
N ALA A 41 6.22 -4.23 -2.66
CA ALA A 41 6.03 -3.01 -1.89
C ALA A 41 5.29 -3.28 -0.58
N LEU A 42 4.27 -4.15 -0.61
CA LEU A 42 3.50 -4.55 0.58
C LEU A 42 4.36 -5.32 1.58
N GLN A 43 5.17 -6.27 1.11
CA GLN A 43 6.08 -7.00 1.99
C GLN A 43 7.11 -6.07 2.64
N GLN A 44 7.60 -5.09 1.89
CA GLN A 44 8.54 -4.10 2.43
C GLN A 44 7.86 -3.15 3.41
N SER A 45 6.67 -2.63 3.09
CA SER A 45 5.92 -1.75 3.99
C SER A 45 5.51 -2.48 5.28
N ASP A 46 5.09 -3.74 5.17
CA ASP A 46 4.76 -4.58 6.33
C ASP A 46 6.00 -4.84 7.21
N ALA A 47 7.17 -5.04 6.61
CA ALA A 47 8.41 -5.26 7.35
C ALA A 47 8.96 -3.99 8.00
N LEU A 48 8.76 -2.82 7.39
CA LEU A 48 9.31 -1.54 7.84
C LEU A 48 8.38 -0.82 8.83
N TYR A 49 7.11 -0.69 8.47
CA TYR A 49 6.13 0.12 9.18
C TYR A 49 5.11 -0.74 9.95
N GLY A 50 5.12 -2.05 9.72
CA GLY A 50 4.18 -2.99 10.32
C GLY A 50 2.91 -3.17 9.50
N GLU A 51 2.23 -4.28 9.75
CA GLU A 51 1.06 -4.72 8.98
C GLU A 51 -0.17 -3.81 9.09
N SER A 52 -0.18 -2.90 10.08
CA SER A 52 -1.26 -1.94 10.35
C SER A 52 -0.91 -0.50 9.94
N SER A 53 0.20 -0.31 9.22
CA SER A 53 0.65 1.01 8.78
C SER A 53 -0.25 1.59 7.67
N PRO A 54 -0.45 2.92 7.63
CA PRO A 54 -1.09 3.59 6.51
C PRO A 54 -0.43 3.27 5.16
N GLU A 55 0.89 3.13 5.14
CA GLU A 55 1.70 2.81 3.97
C GLU A 55 1.31 1.45 3.37
N SER A 56 1.22 0.41 4.21
CA SER A 56 0.72 -0.90 3.79
C SER A 56 -0.74 -0.83 3.33
N GLY A 57 -1.57 0.00 3.96
CA GLY A 57 -2.95 0.24 3.56
C GLY A 57 -3.09 0.80 2.15
N ILE A 58 -2.23 1.76 1.76
CA ILE A 58 -2.22 2.35 0.42
C ILE A 58 -1.85 1.29 -0.63
N VAL A 59 -0.81 0.49 -0.37
CA VAL A 59 -0.38 -0.58 -1.30
C VAL A 59 -1.47 -1.65 -1.46
N LEU A 60 -2.14 -2.04 -0.38
CA LEU A 60 -3.24 -2.99 -0.40
C LEU A 60 -4.46 -2.47 -1.18
N LEU A 61 -4.74 -1.16 -1.10
CA LEU A 61 -5.81 -0.53 -1.87
C LEU A 61 -5.54 -0.61 -3.37
N ASP A 62 -4.31 -0.27 -3.80
CA ASP A 62 -3.92 -0.37 -5.21
C ASP A 62 -3.95 -1.84 -5.71
N LEU A 63 -3.64 -2.83 -4.85
CA LEU A 63 -3.81 -4.26 -5.18
C LEU A 63 -5.28 -4.66 -5.32
N HIS A 64 -6.14 -4.20 -4.42
CA HIS A 64 -7.58 -4.45 -4.49
C HIS A 64 -8.16 -3.94 -5.81
N ASP A 65 -7.83 -2.70 -6.19
CA ASP A 65 -8.33 -2.10 -7.43
C ASP A 65 -7.87 -2.90 -8.66
N LEU A 66 -6.61 -3.35 -8.65
CA LEU A 66 -6.07 -4.20 -9.69
C LEU A 66 -6.79 -5.56 -9.79
N PHE A 67 -7.17 -6.15 -8.65
CA PHE A 67 -7.94 -7.39 -8.63
C PHE A 67 -9.38 -7.19 -9.09
N GLN A 68 -10.02 -6.07 -8.75
CA GLN A 68 -11.35 -5.73 -9.26
C GLN A 68 -11.35 -5.56 -10.78
N GLU A 69 -10.37 -4.83 -11.33
CA GLU A 69 -10.23 -4.67 -12.79
C GLU A 69 -10.03 -6.02 -13.51
N GLN A 70 -9.42 -7.00 -12.86
CA GLN A 70 -9.22 -8.36 -13.38
C GLN A 70 -10.38 -9.33 -13.06
N SER A 71 -11.46 -8.86 -12.43
CA SER A 71 -12.56 -9.70 -11.93
C SER A 71 -12.13 -10.82 -10.96
N ARG A 72 -10.99 -10.64 -10.26
CA ARG A 72 -10.45 -11.58 -9.27
C ARG A 72 -10.94 -11.23 -7.86
N LEU A 73 -12.25 -11.36 -7.66
CA LEU A 73 -12.90 -10.94 -6.41
C LEU A 73 -12.44 -11.74 -5.18
N ASP A 74 -12.10 -13.01 -5.36
CA ASP A 74 -11.60 -13.90 -4.29
C ASP A 74 -10.30 -13.39 -3.64
N GLU A 75 -9.48 -12.65 -4.39
CA GLU A 75 -8.25 -12.04 -3.90
C GLU A 75 -8.44 -10.58 -3.46
N ALA A 76 -9.46 -9.90 -4.00
CA ALA A 76 -9.79 -8.52 -3.65
C ALA A 76 -10.41 -8.42 -2.25
N GLU A 77 -11.31 -9.33 -1.90
CA GLU A 77 -12.03 -9.33 -0.62
C GLU A 77 -11.11 -9.33 0.63
N PRO A 78 -10.11 -10.23 0.75
CA PRO A 78 -9.19 -10.21 1.90
C PRO A 78 -8.30 -8.96 1.93
N ALA A 79 -7.91 -8.44 0.76
CA ALA A 79 -7.16 -7.18 0.68
C ALA A 79 -8.00 -6.01 1.20
N TRP A 80 -9.27 -5.92 0.80
CA TRP A 80 -10.20 -4.88 1.26
C TRP A 80 -10.48 -4.97 2.76
N GLU A 81 -10.65 -6.18 3.31
CA GLU A 81 -10.85 -6.36 4.74
C GLU A 81 -9.66 -5.82 5.55
N ARG A 82 -8.45 -6.06 5.05
CA ARG A 82 -7.22 -5.56 5.68
C ARG A 82 -7.10 -4.04 5.58
N VAL A 83 -7.36 -3.46 4.40
CA VAL A 83 -7.43 -1.98 4.22
C VAL A 83 -8.43 -1.36 5.18
N ARG A 84 -9.61 -1.96 5.31
CA ARG A 84 -10.67 -1.47 6.20
C ARG A 84 -10.24 -1.50 7.66
N LYS A 85 -9.53 -2.54 8.11
CA LYS A 85 -8.97 -2.61 9.47
C LYS A 85 -7.97 -1.48 9.71
N ILE A 86 -7.09 -1.20 8.74
CA ILE A 86 -6.09 -0.12 8.82
C ILE A 86 -6.75 1.27 8.85
N LEU A 87 -7.73 1.51 7.99
CA LEU A 87 -8.44 2.79 7.95
C LEU A 87 -9.27 3.01 9.22
N ILE A 88 -9.94 1.98 9.74
CA ILE A 88 -10.73 2.08 10.97
C ILE A 88 -9.82 2.27 12.20
N SER A 89 -8.68 1.57 12.27
CA SER A 89 -7.71 1.77 13.36
C SER A 89 -7.04 3.14 13.28
N GLY A 90 -6.72 3.62 12.07
CA GLY A 90 -6.16 4.95 11.83
C GLY A 90 -7.11 6.09 12.23
N VAL A 91 -8.41 5.97 11.93
CA VAL A 91 -9.43 6.94 12.38
C VAL A 91 -9.58 6.95 13.92
N GLY A 92 -9.34 5.83 14.59
CA GLY A 92 -9.27 5.76 16.04
C GLY A 92 -8.10 6.57 16.63
N ASN A 93 -6.95 6.59 15.95
CA ASN A 93 -5.77 7.37 16.35
C ASN A 93 -5.88 8.86 16.00
N LEU A 94 -6.50 9.21 14.87
CA LEU A 94 -6.70 10.61 14.46
C LEU A 94 -7.70 11.38 15.34
N ARG A 95 -8.54 10.68 16.13
CA ARG A 95 -9.52 11.32 17.03
C ARG A 95 -8.98 11.62 18.43
N ASN A 96 -7.77 11.16 18.75
CA ASN A 96 -7.16 11.30 20.07
C ASN A 96 -5.89 12.19 20.07
N GLY A 97 -5.69 13.00 19.02
CA GLY A 97 -4.65 14.04 18.94
C GLY A 97 -5.22 15.43 19.15
#